data_AF-A0A944T1B5-F1
#
_entry.id   AF-A0A944T1B5-F1
#
_cell.length_a   1.000
_cell.length_b   1.000
_cell.length_c   1.000
_cell.angle_alpha   90.00
_cell.angle_beta   90.00
_cell.angle_gamma   90.00
#
_symmetry.space_group_name_H-M   'P 1'
#
loop_
_entity.id
_entity.type
_entity.pdbx_description
1 polymer ?
#
loop_
_entity_poly.entity_id
_entity_poly.type
_entity_poly.pdbx_seq_one_letter_code
_entity_poly.pdbx_strand_id
1 'polypeptide(L)'
;MGQNMCDSCGMPLSSDVVAPKNVTEWTLCKYCVEDSSGKLWARTDILSGMRDHYFIAELGMKEEEAEKAAQEALKKMPAWKDSF
;
A
#
# COMPACT_ATOMS: atom_id res chain seq x y z
N MET A 1 9.16 18.22 8.33
CA MET A 1 9.82 16.90 8.18
C MET A 1 8.98 16.11 7.21
N GLY A 2 9.49 15.86 5.99
CA GLY A 2 8.73 15.15 4.97
C GLY A 2 8.54 13.71 5.41
N GLN A 3 7.30 13.32 5.73
CA GLN A 3 6.96 11.92 5.88
C GLN A 3 6.92 11.34 4.46
N ASN A 4 7.91 10.52 4.10
CA ASN A 4 7.82 9.74 2.88
C ASN A 4 6.67 8.76 3.07
N MET A 5 5.67 8.78 2.19
CA MET A 5 4.56 7.83 2.21
C MET A 5 4.82 6.74 1.17
N CYS A 6 4.29 5.55 1.42
CA CYS A 6 4.30 4.47 0.45
C CYS A 6 3.45 4.87 -0.75
N ASP A 7 4.05 4.91 -1.93
CA ASP A 7 3.39 5.24 -3.20
C ASP A 7 2.37 4.19 -3.65
N SER A 8 2.31 3.03 -2.97
CA SER A 8 1.32 1.97 -3.22
C SER A 8 0.17 1.97 -2.22
N CYS A 9 0.46 1.87 -0.92
CA CYS A 9 -0.57 1.76 0.13
C CYS A 9 -0.74 3.03 0.98
N GLY A 10 -0.04 4.11 0.69
CA GLY A 10 -0.14 5.37 1.44
C GLY A 10 0.41 5.32 2.88
N MET A 11 0.96 4.19 3.34
CA MET A 11 1.51 4.05 4.68
C MET A 11 2.73 4.97 4.89
N PRO A 12 2.85 5.66 6.04
CA PRO A 12 4.05 6.42 6.36
C PRO A 12 5.28 5.50 6.44
N LEU A 13 6.35 5.88 5.77
CA LEU A 13 7.60 5.11 5.73
C LEU A 13 8.53 5.56 6.84
N SER A 14 8.69 4.70 7.86
CA SER A 14 9.83 4.70 8.77
C SER A 14 10.91 3.73 8.30
N SER A 15 12.11 3.83 8.87
CA SER A 15 13.24 2.95 8.54
C SER A 15 12.93 1.46 8.70
N ASP A 16 11.98 1.10 9.57
CA ASP A 16 11.59 -0.29 9.87
C ASP A 16 10.55 -0.85 8.89
N VAL A 17 9.88 0.01 8.12
CA VAL A 17 8.81 -0.37 7.20
C VAL A 17 9.14 -0.10 5.74
N VAL A 18 10.24 0.61 5.44
CA VAL A 18 10.72 0.77 4.06
C VAL A 18 11.03 -0.59 3.44
N ALA A 19 10.74 -0.73 2.14
CA ALA A 19 11.04 -1.95 1.41
C ALA A 19 12.55 -2.26 1.47
N PRO A 20 12.98 -3.44 1.98
CA PRO A 20 14.39 -3.81 2.01
C PRO A 20 14.95 -4.02 0.59
N LYS A 21 14.07 -4.39 -0.35
CA LYS A 21 14.35 -4.53 -1.77
C LYS A 21 13.19 -3.95 -2.56
N ASN A 22 13.47 -2.97 -3.41
CA ASN A 22 12.48 -2.35 -4.27
C ASN A 22 13.08 -2.12 -5.66
N VAL A 23 12.57 -2.84 -6.66
CA VAL A 23 13.05 -2.73 -8.05
C VAL A 23 12.17 -1.82 -8.90
N THR A 24 11.22 -1.12 -8.28
CA THR A 24 10.34 -0.15 -8.94
C THR A 24 10.91 1.27 -8.83
N GLU A 25 10.37 2.18 -9.62
CA GLU A 25 10.68 3.62 -9.53
C GLU A 25 9.98 4.33 -8.36
N TRP A 26 9.04 3.66 -7.69
CA TRP A 26 8.22 4.23 -6.63
C TRP A 26 8.83 4.03 -5.25
N THR A 27 8.41 4.81 -4.27
CA THR A 27 8.82 4.66 -2.87
C THR A 27 7.86 3.72 -2.15
N LEU A 28 8.28 2.48 -1.85
CA LEU A 28 7.40 1.44 -1.34
C LEU A 28 7.77 0.96 0.07
N CYS A 29 6.78 0.48 0.83
CA CYS A 29 6.99 -0.23 2.08
C CYS A 29 7.25 -1.72 1.83
N LYS A 30 7.84 -2.41 2.82
CA LYS A 30 8.12 -3.85 2.78
C LYS A 30 6.89 -4.73 2.59
N TYR A 31 5.70 -4.23 2.94
CA TYR A 31 4.43 -4.94 2.75
C TYR A 31 3.89 -4.81 1.33
N CYS A 32 4.38 -3.84 0.55
CA CYS A 32 3.95 -3.64 -0.83
C CYS A 32 4.85 -4.32 -1.85
N VAL A 33 5.96 -4.92 -1.42
CA VAL A 33 6.88 -5.63 -2.31
C VAL A 33 7.02 -7.09 -1.91
N GLU A 34 7.25 -7.95 -2.89
CA GLU A 34 7.65 -9.33 -2.66
C GLU A 34 9.11 -9.32 -2.19
N ASP A 35 9.38 -9.70 -0.94
CA ASP A 35 10.70 -9.61 -0.31
C ASP A 35 11.83 -10.25 -1.16
N SER A 36 11.54 -11.39 -1.77
CA SER A 36 12.50 -12.14 -2.59
C SER A 36 12.91 -11.40 -3.88
N SER A 37 11.97 -10.75 -4.57
CA SER A 37 12.23 -10.10 -5.86
C SER A 37 12.34 -8.58 -5.78
N GLY A 38 11.75 -7.97 -4.77
CA GLY A 38 11.54 -6.53 -4.62
C GLY A 38 10.49 -5.95 -5.57
N LYS A 39 9.72 -6.81 -6.24
CA LYS A 39 8.64 -6.38 -7.15
C LYS A 39 7.40 -6.01 -6.37
N LEU A 40 6.66 -5.02 -6.86
CA LEU A 40 5.34 -4.66 -6.32
C LEU A 40 4.40 -5.87 -6.43
N TRP A 41 3.67 -6.16 -5.34
CA TRP A 41 2.62 -7.19 -5.38
C TRP A 41 1.52 -6.82 -6.37
N ALA A 42 0.71 -7.81 -6.77
CA ALA A 42 -0.44 -7.52 -7.61
C ALA A 42 -1.44 -6.60 -6.88
N ARG A 43 -2.14 -5.79 -7.67
CA ARG A 43 -3.10 -4.81 -7.15
C ARG A 43 -4.14 -5.42 -6.21
N THR A 44 -4.61 -6.63 -6.49
CA THR A 44 -5.61 -7.35 -5.70
C THR A 44 -5.10 -7.72 -4.31
N ASP A 45 -3.83 -8.13 -4.20
CA ASP A 45 -3.19 -8.46 -2.93
C ASP A 45 -2.97 -7.20 -2.09
N ILE A 46 -2.52 -6.12 -2.73
CA ILE A 46 -2.36 -4.81 -2.06
C ILE A 46 -3.71 -4.28 -1.56
N LEU A 47 -4.76 -4.36 -2.39
CA LEU A 47 -6.10 -3.93 -2.00
C LEU A 47 -6.61 -4.72 -0.80
N SER A 48 -6.48 -6.05 -0.82
CA SER A 48 -6.93 -6.91 0.27
C SER A 48 -6.11 -6.64 1.54
N GLY A 49 -4.78 -6.59 1.44
CA GLY A 49 -3.92 -6.30 2.58
C GLY A 49 -4.16 -4.91 3.18
N MET A 50 -4.38 -3.89 2.35
CA MET A 50 -4.73 -2.54 2.80
C MET A 50 -6.10 -2.51 3.47
N ARG A 51 -7.10 -3.18 2.90
CA ARG A 51 -8.43 -3.33 3.51
C ARG A 51 -8.31 -3.99 4.89
N ASP A 52 -7.73 -5.17 4.95
CA ASP A 52 -7.75 -6.02 6.14
C ASP A 52 -6.84 -5.47 7.26
N HIS A 53 -5.62 -5.05 6.92
CA HIS A 53 -4.66 -4.62 7.92
C HIS A 53 -4.74 -3.15 8.29
N TYR A 54 -5.20 -2.27 7.41
CA TYR A 54 -5.25 -0.83 7.72
C TYR A 54 -6.69 -0.38 8.02
N PHE A 55 -7.61 -0.57 7.08
CA PHE A 55 -8.97 -0.06 7.26
C PHE A 55 -9.77 -0.87 8.29
N ILE A 56 -9.66 -2.20 8.29
CA ILE A 56 -10.36 -3.06 9.25
C ILE A 56 -9.60 -3.11 10.59
N ALA A 57 -8.35 -3.57 10.59
CA ALA A 57 -7.63 -3.80 11.85
C ALA A 57 -7.26 -2.52 12.60
N GLU A 58 -6.74 -1.49 11.92
CA GLU A 58 -6.29 -0.26 12.59
C GLU A 58 -7.40 0.78 12.76
N LEU A 59 -8.24 0.95 11.72
CA LEU A 59 -9.32 1.95 11.73
C LEU A 59 -10.68 1.40 12.19
N GLY A 60 -10.82 0.08 12.36
CA GLY A 60 -12.06 -0.54 12.84
C GLY A 60 -13.23 -0.45 11.85
N MET A 61 -12.96 -0.24 10.56
CA MET A 61 -14.01 -0.15 9.55
C MET A 61 -14.65 -1.50 9.27
N LYS A 62 -15.92 -1.48 8.83
CA LYS A 62 -16.58 -2.68 8.31
C LYS A 62 -16.02 -3.05 6.95
N GLU A 63 -16.00 -4.33 6.64
CA GLU A 63 -15.42 -4.88 5.40
C GLU A 63 -15.84 -4.13 4.13
N GLU A 64 -17.15 -3.87 3.95
CA GLU A 64 -17.66 -3.19 2.75
C GLU A 64 -17.22 -1.71 2.64
N GLU A 65 -17.13 -1.01 3.78
CA GLU A 65 -16.64 0.37 3.80
C GLU A 65 -15.11 0.42 3.65
N ALA A 66 -14.41 -0.53 4.28
CA ALA A 66 -12.98 -0.70 4.18
C ALA A 66 -12.55 -0.98 2.73
N GLU A 67 -13.30 -1.81 2.01
CA GLU A 67 -13.02 -2.11 0.60
C GLU A 67 -13.19 -0.88 -0.28
N LYS A 68 -14.29 -0.15 -0.13
CA LYS A 68 -14.51 1.13 -0.86
C LYS A 68 -13.42 2.14 -0.53
N ALA A 69 -13.07 2.29 0.75
CA ALA A 69 -12.03 3.20 1.19
C ALA A 69 -10.64 2.81 0.64
N ALA A 70 -10.31 1.52 0.63
CA ALA A 70 -9.06 1.02 0.05
C ALA A 70 -8.99 1.24 -1.46
N GLN A 71 -10.09 0.99 -2.19
CA GLN A 71 -10.16 1.28 -3.63
C GLN A 71 -9.99 2.78 -3.93
N GLU A 72 -10.69 3.64 -3.18
CA GLU A 72 -10.60 5.10 -3.35
C GLU A 72 -9.22 5.65 -2.94
N ALA A 73 -8.58 5.05 -1.94
CA ALA A 73 -7.21 5.37 -1.58
C ALA A 73 -6.25 5.00 -2.71
N LEU A 74 -6.32 3.76 -3.21
CA LEU A 74 -5.49 3.27 -4.33
C LEU A 74 -5.60 4.15 -5.56
N LYS A 75 -6.79 4.62 -5.96
CA LYS A 75 -6.97 5.54 -7.10
C LYS A 75 -6.15 6.82 -7.01
N LYS A 76 -5.87 7.30 -5.80
CA LYS A 76 -5.12 8.53 -5.54
C LYS A 76 -3.61 8.30 -5.47
N MET A 77 -3.18 7.03 -5.47
CA MET A 77 -1.78 6.66 -5.32
C MET A 77 -1.08 6.58 -6.69
N PRO A 78 0.16 7.08 -6.81
CA PRO A 78 0.88 7.14 -8.09
C PRO A 78 1.14 5.76 -8.70
N ALA A 79 1.33 4.71 -7.90
CA ALA A 79 1.52 3.35 -8.41
C ALA A 79 0.27 2.75 -9.08
N TRP A 80 -0.92 3.29 -8.81
CA TRP A 80 -2.19 2.67 -9.20
C TRP A 80 -3.14 3.58 -9.97
N LYS A 81 -2.90 4.90 -9.98
CA LYS A 81 -3.75 5.89 -10.64
C LYS A 81 -3.98 5.65 -12.15
N ASP A 82 -3.03 4.99 -12.81
CA ASP A 82 -3.08 4.71 -14.27
C ASP A 82 -3.78 3.37 -14.58
N SER A 83 -4.06 2.56 -13.55
CA SER A 83 -4.67 1.21 -13.69
C SER A 83 -6.19 1.21 -13.45
N PHE A 84 -6.85 2.37 -13.58
CA PHE A 84 -8.28 2.57 -13.35
C PHE A 84 -8.97 3.19 -14.56
#